data_AF-A0A1E5NZ99-F1
#
_entry.id   AF-A0A1E5NZ99-F1
#
_cell.length_a   1.000
_cell.length_b   1.000
_cell.length_c   1.000
_cell.angle_alpha   90.00
_cell.angle_beta   90.00
_cell.angle_gamma   90.00
#
_symmetry.space_group_name_H-M   'P 1'
#
loop_
_entity.id
_entity.type
_entity.pdbx_description
1 polymer ?
#
loop_
_entity_poly.entity_id
_entity_poly.type
_entity_poly.pdbx_seq_one_letter_code
_entity_poly.pdbx_strand_id
1 'polypeptide(L)'
;MRLHALHLQAFGPFADRHTVNFDALSADGLFLLHGDTGAGKSTLFAAICVALYGEPPTDRSVHLRSHHAPADLLTEVTLEVTLAGKRLRIRRIPAQLKPKVRGPGDTPQKAETYLSEWTSNAAGEGHWEPLSKSHREAADEIKALLGMSRKQFCQVVLLPQNEFTKFLRADASERKDLLGKLFHTQRFASIEAWLADRKSTLAKTRDEARADVLRLAERIQQAATDDLEPESGAPTASEPTTLTDHARTWATALCTAAAARQQTAGTTLVHAQQELTAFQDKERAVRELARRQHGSSPGDEGREKHARCPGPVWGWGP
;
A
#
# COMPACT_ATOMS: atom_id res chain seq x y z
N MET A 1 -23.85 -4.44 23.63
CA MET A 1 -24.07 -3.24 24.47
C MET A 1 -25.47 -3.32 25.05
N ARG A 2 -25.65 -3.03 26.34
CA ARG A 2 -26.97 -2.97 27.00
C ARG A 2 -27.07 -1.72 27.85
N LEU A 3 -28.13 -0.93 27.67
CA LEU A 3 -28.42 0.25 28.49
C LEU A 3 -29.19 -0.18 29.75
N HIS A 4 -28.82 0.35 30.92
CA HIS A 4 -29.49 0.06 32.19
C HIS A 4 -30.27 1.26 32.69
N ALA A 5 -29.61 2.42 32.82
CA ALA A 5 -30.22 3.64 33.28
C ALA A 5 -29.57 4.88 32.65
N LEU A 6 -30.37 5.91 32.43
CA LEU A 6 -29.91 7.23 32.02
C LEU A 6 -30.47 8.28 32.98
N HIS A 7 -29.58 9.06 33.58
CA HIS A 7 -29.92 10.21 34.41
C HIS A 7 -29.55 11.49 33.69
N LEU A 8 -30.47 12.44 33.68
CA LEU A 8 -30.37 13.73 33.01
C LEU A 8 -30.65 14.82 34.02
N GLN A 9 -29.89 15.90 33.97
CA GLN A 9 -30.12 17.08 34.79
C GLN A 9 -29.76 18.32 33.99
N ALA A 10 -30.63 19.32 34.00
CA ALA A 10 -30.45 20.58 33.29
C ALA A 10 -29.97 20.39 31.83
N PHE A 11 -30.57 19.43 31.11
CA PHE A 11 -30.12 18.97 29.79
C PHE A 11 -31.21 19.12 28.70
N GLY A 12 -30.99 20.02 27.73
CA GLY A 12 -31.96 20.31 26.68
C GLY A 12 -33.33 20.76 27.23
N PRO A 13 -34.46 20.07 26.94
CA PRO A 13 -35.77 20.42 27.50
C PRO A 13 -35.97 19.92 28.95
N PHE A 14 -35.06 19.12 29.49
CA PHE A 14 -35.15 18.57 30.84
C PHE A 14 -34.48 19.52 31.84
N ALA A 15 -35.27 20.38 32.49
CA ALA A 15 -34.77 21.34 33.48
C ALA A 15 -34.29 20.66 34.76
N ASP A 16 -35.10 19.75 35.28
CA ASP A 16 -34.88 19.04 36.54
C ASP A 16 -34.11 17.73 36.34
N ARG A 17 -33.99 16.96 37.42
CA ARG A 17 -33.43 15.61 37.37
C ARG A 17 -34.47 14.62 36.85
N HIS A 18 -34.16 13.97 35.74
CA HIS A 18 -34.97 12.89 35.16
C HIS A 18 -34.16 11.60 35.10
N THR A 19 -34.83 10.47 35.33
CA THR A 19 -34.24 9.14 35.24
C THR A 19 -35.06 8.27 34.29
N VAL A 20 -34.39 7.63 33.34
CA VAL A 20 -34.96 6.62 32.46
C VAL A 20 -34.36 5.28 32.86
N ASN A 21 -35.21 4.36 33.34
CA ASN A 21 -34.80 2.99 33.67
C ASN A 21 -35.04 2.10 32.45
N PHE A 22 -33.96 1.79 31.71
CA PHE A 22 -34.04 0.92 30.54
C PHE A 22 -34.22 -0.55 30.90
N ASP A 23 -33.77 -1.00 32.07
CA ASP A 23 -34.01 -2.39 32.49
C ASP A 23 -35.51 -2.65 32.69
N ALA A 24 -36.24 -1.68 33.27
CA ALA A 24 -37.70 -1.77 33.39
C ALA A 24 -38.41 -1.72 32.03
N LEU A 25 -37.95 -0.84 31.13
CA LEU A 25 -38.55 -0.66 29.80
C LEU A 25 -38.25 -1.81 28.84
N SER A 26 -37.10 -2.47 28.99
CA SER A 26 -36.64 -3.54 28.09
C SER A 26 -37.01 -4.94 28.58
N ALA A 27 -37.77 -5.07 29.66
CA ALA A 27 -38.24 -6.36 30.18
C ALA A 27 -38.93 -7.21 29.09
N ASP A 28 -39.73 -6.56 28.23
CA ASP A 28 -40.45 -7.20 27.11
C ASP A 28 -39.69 -7.11 25.76
N GLY A 29 -38.43 -6.64 25.77
CA GLY A 29 -37.55 -6.58 24.60
C GLY A 29 -37.76 -5.38 23.65
N LEU A 30 -38.95 -4.78 23.61
CA LEU A 30 -39.26 -3.60 22.78
C LEU A 30 -40.03 -2.55 23.59
N PHE A 31 -39.62 -1.28 23.47
CA PHE A 31 -40.33 -0.15 24.06
C PHE A 31 -40.47 1.01 23.07
N LEU A 32 -41.51 1.83 23.27
CA LEU A 32 -41.81 2.99 22.44
C LEU A 32 -41.61 4.29 23.22
N LEU A 33 -40.78 5.18 22.68
CA LEU A 33 -40.69 6.57 23.13
C LEU A 33 -41.66 7.43 22.32
N HIS A 34 -42.83 7.70 22.89
CA HIS A 34 -43.88 8.55 22.28
C HIS A 34 -43.91 9.95 22.93
N GLY A 35 -44.37 10.94 22.17
CA GLY A 35 -44.61 12.31 22.64
C GLY A 35 -44.67 13.28 21.47
N ASP A 36 -44.93 14.55 21.73
CA ASP A 36 -44.98 15.58 20.67
C ASP A 36 -43.59 15.92 20.10
N THR A 37 -43.57 16.52 18.91
CA THR A 37 -42.34 17.11 18.36
C THR A 37 -41.83 18.18 19.33
N GLY A 38 -40.56 18.09 19.72
CA GLY A 38 -39.97 19.00 20.73
C GLY A 38 -40.02 18.49 22.17
N ALA A 39 -40.74 17.41 22.48
CA ALA A 39 -40.83 16.83 23.83
C ALA A 39 -39.52 16.20 24.36
N GLY A 40 -38.40 16.34 23.65
CA GLY A 40 -37.09 15.85 24.12
C GLY A 40 -36.73 14.40 23.78
N LYS A 41 -37.53 13.69 22.98
CA LYS A 41 -37.20 12.32 22.49
C LYS A 41 -35.80 12.25 21.87
N SER A 42 -35.53 13.17 20.95
CA SER A 42 -34.23 13.36 20.30
C SER A 42 -33.11 13.73 21.27
N THR A 43 -33.45 14.36 22.40
CA THR A 43 -32.50 14.78 23.43
C THR A 43 -32.06 13.61 24.30
N LEU A 44 -32.93 12.64 24.60
CA LEU A 44 -32.54 11.40 25.29
C LEU A 44 -31.43 10.68 24.52
N PHE A 45 -31.60 10.57 23.20
CA PHE A 45 -30.62 10.00 22.29
C PHE A 45 -29.31 10.81 22.26
N ALA A 46 -29.39 12.14 22.23
CA ALA A 46 -28.21 12.99 22.31
C ALA A 46 -27.45 12.82 23.63
N ALA A 47 -28.16 12.63 24.75
CA ALA A 47 -27.55 12.42 26.05
C ALA A 47 -26.79 11.10 26.13
N ILE A 48 -27.31 10.01 25.55
CA ILE A 48 -26.59 8.73 25.44
C ILE A 48 -25.27 8.94 24.66
N CYS A 49 -25.31 9.66 23.53
CA CYS A 49 -24.10 9.97 22.77
C CYS A 49 -23.11 10.83 23.56
N VAL A 50 -23.58 11.85 24.28
CA VAL A 50 -22.72 12.69 25.13
C VAL A 50 -22.09 11.89 26.26
N ALA A 51 -22.82 10.97 26.89
CA ALA A 51 -22.26 10.11 27.93
C ALA A 51 -21.11 9.25 27.36
N LEU A 52 -21.35 8.56 26.24
CA LEU A 52 -20.39 7.64 25.63
C LEU A 52 -19.19 8.37 25.00
N TYR A 53 -19.43 9.43 24.24
CA TYR A 53 -18.42 10.06 23.37
C TYR A 53 -18.03 11.49 23.79
N GLY A 54 -18.67 12.05 24.81
CA GLY A 54 -18.44 13.44 25.26
C GLY A 54 -19.12 14.51 24.39
N GLU A 55 -19.69 14.12 23.24
CA GLU A 55 -20.27 15.04 22.27
C GLU A 55 -21.63 14.54 21.76
N PRO A 56 -22.56 15.45 21.41
CA PRO A 56 -23.83 15.08 20.80
C PRO A 56 -23.62 14.55 19.36
N PRO A 57 -24.66 13.97 18.72
CA PRO A 57 -24.64 13.62 17.30
C PRO A 57 -24.38 14.84 16.40
N THR A 58 -23.59 14.67 15.34
CA THR A 58 -23.06 15.74 14.45
C THR A 58 -24.10 16.70 13.85
N ASP A 59 -25.35 16.26 13.71
CA ASP A 59 -26.39 16.99 12.96
C ASP A 59 -27.30 17.86 13.85
N ARG A 60 -26.94 18.06 15.12
CA ARG A 60 -27.79 18.80 16.07
C ARG A 60 -26.96 19.75 16.91
N SER A 61 -27.18 21.05 16.76
CA SER A 61 -26.80 22.07 17.73
C SER A 61 -27.64 21.90 18.99
N VAL A 62 -27.46 20.79 19.70
CA VAL A 62 -28.11 20.58 21.00
C VAL A 62 -27.39 21.51 21.97
N HIS A 63 -28.06 22.60 22.34
CA HIS A 63 -27.66 23.33 23.54
C HIS A 63 -27.72 22.33 24.69
N LEU A 64 -26.54 21.92 25.16
CA LEU A 64 -26.42 20.87 26.18
C LEU A 64 -27.12 21.30 27.47
N ARG A 65 -27.07 22.60 27.80
CA ARG A 65 -27.74 23.16 28.97
C ARG A 65 -29.19 23.54 28.67
N SER A 66 -30.09 23.18 29.59
CA SER A 66 -31.46 23.65 29.57
C SER A 66 -31.57 25.12 29.97
N HIS A 67 -32.31 25.91 29.20
CA HIS A 67 -32.63 27.30 29.53
C HIS A 67 -33.65 27.44 30.66
N HIS A 68 -34.40 26.37 30.94
CA HIS A 68 -35.42 26.33 31.99
C HIS A 68 -34.85 25.84 33.33
N ALA A 69 -33.59 25.40 33.37
CA ALA A 69 -32.94 24.98 34.60
C ALA A 69 -32.49 26.18 35.45
N PRO A 70 -32.54 26.07 36.78
CA PRO A 70 -31.91 27.02 37.69
C PRO A 70 -30.44 27.28 37.33
N ALA A 71 -29.98 28.51 37.55
CA ALA A 71 -28.63 28.92 37.16
C ALA A 71 -27.54 28.17 37.95
N ASP A 72 -27.83 27.78 39.20
CA ASP A 72 -26.95 27.04 40.11
C ASP A 72 -26.99 25.51 39.89
N LEU A 73 -28.00 25.00 39.20
CA LEU A 73 -28.11 23.58 38.85
C LEU A 73 -27.18 23.24 37.68
N LEU A 74 -26.25 22.31 37.93
CA LEU A 74 -25.29 21.88 36.91
C LEU A 74 -25.96 20.98 35.87
N THR A 75 -25.64 21.22 34.60
CA THR A 75 -25.91 20.27 33.52
C THR A 75 -25.03 19.05 33.70
N GLU A 76 -25.64 17.87 33.85
CA GLU A 76 -24.93 16.59 33.90
C GLU A 76 -25.72 15.47 33.26
N VAL A 77 -24.99 14.47 32.76
CA VAL A 77 -25.56 13.23 32.23
C VAL A 77 -24.82 12.05 32.86
N THR A 78 -25.57 11.08 33.37
CA THR A 78 -25.01 9.81 33.86
C THR A 78 -25.65 8.65 33.12
N LEU A 79 -24.83 7.78 32.54
CA LEU A 79 -25.26 6.58 31.83
C LEU A 79 -24.72 5.34 32.53
N GLU A 80 -25.60 4.40 32.85
CA GLU A 80 -25.26 3.04 33.22
C GLU A 80 -25.42 2.12 32.03
N VAL A 81 -24.35 1.43 31.66
CA VAL A 81 -24.28 0.63 30.43
C VAL A 81 -23.37 -0.57 30.60
N THR A 82 -23.74 -1.70 30.01
CA THR A 82 -22.83 -2.85 29.86
C THR A 82 -22.21 -2.88 28.47
N LEU A 83 -20.88 -2.82 28.42
CA LEU A 83 -20.05 -2.84 27.21
C LEU A 83 -19.08 -4.02 27.28
N ALA A 84 -19.09 -4.89 26.26
CA ALA A 84 -18.25 -6.08 26.19
C ALA A 84 -18.18 -6.92 27.50
N GLY A 85 -19.31 -7.04 28.21
CA GLY A 85 -19.41 -7.78 29.47
C GLY A 85 -19.09 -6.97 30.74
N LYS A 86 -18.49 -5.78 30.63
CA LYS A 86 -18.23 -4.88 31.75
C LYS A 86 -19.40 -3.93 31.98
N ARG A 87 -19.91 -3.85 33.21
CA ARG A 87 -20.96 -2.88 33.58
C ARG A 87 -20.30 -1.59 34.07
N LEU A 88 -20.58 -0.49 33.39
CA LEU A 88 -19.95 0.80 33.57
C LEU A 88 -20.97 1.88 33.94
N ARG A 89 -20.53 2.85 34.73
CA ARG A 89 -21.23 4.10 35.01
C ARG A 89 -20.38 5.26 34.51
N ILE A 90 -20.92 6.02 33.58
CA ILE A 90 -20.24 7.15 32.93
C ILE A 90 -21.00 8.43 33.29
N ARG A 91 -20.37 9.31 34.06
CA ARG A 91 -20.92 10.62 34.40
C ARG A 91 -20.11 11.71 33.72
N ARG A 92 -20.80 12.59 32.98
CA ARG A 92 -20.21 13.73 32.26
C ARG A 92 -20.86 15.02 32.77
N ILE A 93 -20.02 15.98 33.14
CA ILE A 93 -20.42 17.35 33.47
C ILE A 93 -19.76 18.24 32.41
N PRO A 94 -20.51 18.79 31.43
CA PRO A 94 -19.94 19.66 30.42
C PRO A 94 -19.42 20.97 31.01
N ALA A 95 -18.48 21.61 30.30
CA ALA A 95 -18.04 22.96 30.65
C ALA A 95 -19.22 23.93 30.53
N GLN A 96 -19.44 24.74 31.56
CA GLN A 96 -20.59 25.64 31.66
C GLN A 96 -20.27 26.83 32.57
N LEU A 97 -21.05 27.91 32.46
CA LEU A 97 -20.99 29.01 33.42
C LEU A 97 -21.89 28.71 34.61
N LYS A 98 -21.41 28.99 35.82
CA LYS A 98 -22.16 28.85 37.07
C LYS A 98 -22.15 30.19 37.81
N PRO A 99 -23.26 30.59 38.44
CA PRO A 99 -23.27 31.75 39.34
C PRO A 99 -22.21 31.62 40.43
N LYS A 100 -21.52 32.72 40.72
CA LYS A 100 -20.59 32.76 41.85
C LYS A 100 -21.32 32.44 43.16
N VAL A 101 -20.67 31.64 44.00
CA VAL A 101 -21.15 31.35 45.37
C VAL A 101 -21.16 32.63 46.23
N ARG A 102 -20.30 33.61 45.90
CA ARG A 102 -20.21 34.91 46.58
C ARG A 102 -20.04 36.03 45.57
N GLY A 103 -20.92 37.03 45.64
CA GLY A 103 -20.90 38.23 44.78
C GLY A 103 -21.59 38.03 43.42
N PRO A 104 -21.84 39.12 42.69
CA PRO A 104 -22.48 39.07 41.38
C PRO A 104 -21.55 38.50 40.29
N GLY A 105 -22.14 37.83 39.31
CA GLY A 105 -21.49 37.32 38.10
C GLY A 105 -21.23 35.81 38.08
N ASP A 106 -20.66 35.35 36.97
CA ASP A 106 -20.47 33.92 36.68
C ASP A 106 -19.02 33.46 36.87
N THR A 107 -18.84 32.16 37.09
CA THR A 107 -17.55 31.45 37.15
C THR A 107 -17.59 30.26 36.19
N PRO A 108 -16.52 29.99 35.44
CA PRO A 108 -16.46 28.81 34.58
C PRO A 108 -16.34 27.52 35.40
N GLN A 109 -17.30 26.61 35.21
CA GLN A 109 -17.21 25.21 35.59
C GLN A 109 -16.48 24.45 34.47
N LYS A 110 -15.36 23.80 34.81
CA LYS A 110 -14.62 22.97 33.85
C LYS A 110 -15.39 21.69 33.57
N ALA A 111 -15.15 21.11 32.39
CA ALA A 111 -15.71 19.81 32.07
C ALA A 111 -15.11 18.73 32.99
N GLU A 112 -15.96 17.84 33.52
CA GLU A 112 -15.56 16.72 34.35
C GLU A 112 -16.11 15.41 33.77
N THR A 113 -15.32 14.35 33.91
CA THR A 113 -15.71 12.98 33.54
C THR A 113 -15.42 12.06 34.71
N TYR A 114 -16.33 11.14 34.97
CA TYR A 114 -16.14 10.07 35.94
C TYR A 114 -16.54 8.75 35.27
N LEU A 115 -15.60 7.80 35.23
CA LEU A 115 -15.81 6.44 34.79
C LEU A 115 -15.70 5.51 36.01
N SER A 116 -16.68 4.64 36.19
CA SER A 116 -16.68 3.62 37.23
C SER A 116 -17.15 2.29 36.66
N GLU A 117 -16.66 1.18 37.23
CA GLU A 117 -17.03 -0.19 36.87
C GLU A 117 -17.77 -0.82 38.05
N TRP A 118 -18.73 -1.67 37.75
CA TRP A 118 -19.48 -2.40 38.75
C TRP A 118 -18.71 -3.68 39.11
N THR A 119 -18.32 -3.79 40.37
CA THR A 119 -17.62 -4.96 40.91
C THR A 119 -18.46 -5.59 42.01
N SER A 120 -18.62 -6.91 41.99
CA SER A 120 -19.23 -7.66 43.09
C SER A 120 -18.16 -8.17 44.05
N ASN A 121 -18.35 -7.97 45.35
CA ASN A 121 -17.51 -8.60 46.36
C ASN A 121 -17.81 -10.11 46.48
N ALA A 122 -16.98 -10.85 47.22
CA ALA A 122 -17.16 -12.28 47.45
C ALA A 122 -18.49 -12.63 48.18
N ALA A 123 -19.13 -11.65 48.82
CA ALA A 123 -20.43 -11.78 49.48
C ALA A 123 -21.63 -11.51 48.53
N GLY A 124 -21.38 -11.17 47.26
CA GLY A 124 -22.41 -10.87 46.27
C GLY A 124 -22.97 -9.45 46.30
N GLU A 125 -22.45 -8.57 47.17
CA GLU A 125 -22.81 -7.16 47.18
C GLU A 125 -22.00 -6.41 46.12
N GLY A 126 -22.71 -5.75 45.20
CA GLY A 126 -22.08 -4.96 44.15
C GLY A 126 -21.85 -3.52 44.56
N HIS A 127 -20.71 -2.97 44.17
CA HIS A 127 -20.36 -1.57 44.36
C HIS A 127 -19.71 -0.99 43.09
N TRP A 128 -19.71 0.33 42.99
CA TRP A 128 -19.05 1.05 41.90
C TRP A 128 -17.61 1.39 42.28
N GLU A 129 -16.66 0.87 41.54
CA GLU A 129 -15.24 1.15 41.69
C GLU A 129 -14.81 2.22 40.67
N PRO A 130 -14.15 3.32 41.10
CA PRO A 130 -13.72 4.38 40.20
C PRO A 130 -12.55 3.92 39.31
N LEU A 131 -12.71 4.03 37.99
CA LEU A 131 -11.66 3.70 37.01
C LEU A 131 -10.83 4.92 36.62
N SER A 132 -11.48 6.01 36.21
CA SER A 132 -10.76 7.21 35.76
C SER A 132 -11.61 8.47 35.89
N LYS A 133 -10.91 9.60 36.06
CA LYS A 133 -11.48 10.96 35.98
C LYS A 133 -10.98 11.73 34.75
N SER A 134 -10.10 11.12 33.95
CA SER A 134 -9.51 11.72 32.76
C SER A 134 -10.47 11.58 31.57
N HIS A 135 -10.75 12.70 30.88
CA HIS A 135 -11.58 12.71 29.68
C HIS A 135 -11.06 11.77 28.60
N ARG A 136 -9.72 11.73 28.43
CA ARG A 136 -9.04 10.96 27.39
C ARG A 136 -9.04 9.47 27.71
N GLU A 137 -8.61 9.09 28.91
CA GLU A 137 -8.57 7.67 29.32
C GLU A 137 -9.97 7.05 29.30
N ALA A 138 -10.99 7.77 29.80
CA ALA A 138 -12.36 7.29 29.74
C ALA A 138 -12.84 7.12 28.29
N ALA A 139 -12.50 8.05 27.38
CA ALA A 139 -12.86 7.93 25.97
C ALA A 139 -12.15 6.76 25.28
N ASP A 140 -10.87 6.52 25.59
CA ASP A 140 -10.09 5.43 25.03
C ASP A 140 -10.61 4.06 25.52
N GLU A 141 -10.93 3.90 26.81
CA GLU A 141 -11.55 2.68 27.36
C GLU A 141 -12.92 2.42 26.73
N ILE A 142 -13.80 3.43 26.71
CA ILE A 142 -15.15 3.30 26.11
C ILE A 142 -15.03 2.93 24.62
N LYS A 143 -14.11 3.55 23.89
CA LYS A 143 -13.88 3.27 22.46
C LYS A 143 -13.34 1.85 22.25
N ALA A 144 -12.44 1.37 23.11
CA ALA A 144 -11.94 0.00 23.05
C ALA A 144 -13.07 -1.03 23.26
N LEU A 145 -13.97 -0.79 24.21
CA LEU A 145 -15.09 -1.68 24.53
C LEU A 145 -16.22 -1.63 23.50
N LEU A 146 -16.54 -0.45 22.95
CA LEU A 146 -17.56 -0.30 21.90
C LEU A 146 -17.06 -0.72 20.52
N GLY A 147 -15.76 -0.57 20.28
CA GLY A 147 -15.12 -0.85 18.99
C GLY A 147 -15.58 0.07 17.86
N MET A 148 -16.30 1.16 18.10
CA MET A 148 -16.82 2.03 17.05
C MET A 148 -16.72 3.52 17.40
N SER A 149 -16.49 4.35 16.38
CA SER A 149 -16.50 5.81 16.50
C SER A 149 -17.91 6.36 16.73
N ARG A 150 -18.00 7.59 17.24
CA ARG A 150 -19.29 8.31 17.40
C ARG A 150 -20.12 8.30 16.11
N LYS A 151 -19.49 8.56 14.96
CA LYS A 151 -20.17 8.60 13.67
C LYS A 151 -20.79 7.25 13.32
N GLN A 152 -20.05 6.15 13.51
CA GLN A 152 -20.57 4.79 13.31
C GLN A 152 -21.70 4.48 14.29
N PHE A 153 -21.56 4.82 15.57
CA PHE A 153 -22.61 4.61 16.57
C PHE A 153 -23.92 5.30 16.19
N CYS A 154 -23.85 6.57 15.79
CA CYS A 154 -25.00 7.34 15.33
C CYS A 154 -25.59 6.83 14.01
N GLN A 155 -24.87 6.03 13.22
CA GLN A 155 -25.41 5.47 11.97
C GLN A 155 -26.05 4.10 12.17
N VAL A 156 -25.67 3.37 13.21
CA VAL A 156 -25.98 1.94 13.35
C VAL A 156 -26.89 1.67 14.54
N VAL A 157 -26.56 2.25 15.69
CA VAL A 157 -27.26 1.98 16.95
C VAL A 157 -28.37 2.99 17.18
N LEU A 158 -28.08 4.26 16.86
CA LEU A 158 -28.98 5.38 17.06
C LEU A 158 -29.47 5.87 15.71
N LEU A 159 -30.27 5.07 15.01
CA LEU A 159 -30.77 5.40 13.67
C LEU A 159 -31.51 6.76 13.68
N PRO A 160 -30.91 7.84 13.17
CA PRO A 160 -31.56 9.15 13.15
C PRO A 160 -32.73 9.11 12.16
N GLN A 161 -33.76 9.88 12.47
CA GLN A 161 -34.90 10.08 11.57
C GLN A 161 -34.37 10.54 10.18
N ASN A 162 -34.81 9.88 9.10
CA ASN A 162 -34.40 10.06 7.69
C ASN A 162 -33.06 9.42 7.23
N GLU A 163 -32.10 9.15 8.12
CA GLU A 163 -30.81 8.51 7.76
C GLU A 163 -30.97 7.02 7.42
N PHE A 164 -31.93 6.32 8.04
CA PHE A 164 -32.26 4.94 7.64
C PHE A 164 -32.84 4.87 6.22
N THR A 165 -33.66 5.84 5.83
CA THR A 165 -34.15 5.96 4.45
C THR A 165 -32.99 6.19 3.48
N LYS A 166 -32.00 7.00 3.86
CA LYS A 166 -30.74 7.14 3.10
C LYS A 166 -30.00 5.81 2.99
N PHE A 167 -29.85 5.04 4.07
CA PHE A 167 -29.23 3.72 4.01
C PHE A 167 -29.98 2.72 3.11
N LEU A 168 -31.31 2.71 3.16
CA LEU A 168 -32.14 1.88 2.28
C LEU A 168 -32.02 2.30 0.81
N ARG A 169 -31.98 3.61 0.55
CA ARG A 169 -31.88 4.21 -0.80
C ARG A 169 -30.45 4.31 -1.34
N ALA A 170 -29.45 4.10 -0.50
CA ALA A 170 -28.04 4.15 -0.87
C ALA A 170 -27.77 3.15 -2.00
N ASP A 171 -26.90 3.53 -2.93
CA ASP A 171 -26.49 2.61 -3.97
C ASP A 171 -25.61 1.47 -3.40
N ALA A 172 -25.29 0.48 -4.23
CA ALA A 172 -24.50 -0.66 -3.79
C ALA A 172 -23.10 -0.27 -3.28
N SER A 173 -22.51 0.82 -3.80
CA SER A 173 -21.19 1.31 -3.40
C SER A 173 -21.25 2.00 -2.05
N GLU A 174 -22.19 2.91 -1.85
CA GLU A 174 -22.42 3.63 -0.60
C GLU A 174 -22.77 2.65 0.54
N ARG A 175 -23.61 1.65 0.26
CA ARG A 175 -23.94 0.60 1.23
C ARG A 175 -22.71 -0.26 1.57
N LYS A 176 -21.90 -0.63 0.58
CA LYS A 176 -20.64 -1.37 0.80
C LYS A 176 -19.68 -0.58 1.68
N ASP A 177 -19.53 0.71 1.45
CA ASP A 177 -18.67 1.58 2.27
C ASP A 177 -19.18 1.72 3.71
N LEU A 178 -20.50 1.84 3.89
CA LEU A 178 -21.10 1.94 5.21
C LEU A 178 -20.94 0.64 5.99
N LEU A 179 -21.25 -0.51 5.37
CA LEU A 179 -21.05 -1.83 5.97
C LEU A 179 -19.56 -2.13 6.22
N GLY A 180 -18.68 -1.70 5.33
CA GLY A 180 -17.25 -1.89 5.49
C GLY A 180 -16.68 -1.10 6.67
N LYS A 181 -17.22 0.09 6.93
CA LYS A 181 -16.94 0.85 8.18
C LYS A 181 -17.54 0.17 9.41
N LEU A 182 -18.67 -0.51 9.26
CA LEU A 182 -19.41 -1.13 10.35
C LEU A 182 -18.70 -2.38 10.89
N PHE A 183 -18.25 -3.23 9.98
CA PHE A 183 -17.60 -4.50 10.29
C PHE A 183 -16.06 -4.42 10.31
N HIS A 184 -15.51 -3.21 10.27
CA HIS A 184 -14.07 -2.94 10.19
C HIS A 184 -13.35 -3.69 9.08
N THR A 185 -14.01 -3.85 7.93
CA THR A 185 -13.43 -4.59 6.81
C THR A 185 -12.42 -3.75 6.01
N GLN A 186 -12.11 -2.52 6.43
CA GLN A 186 -11.10 -1.70 5.77
C GLN A 186 -9.73 -2.40 5.74
N ARG A 187 -9.43 -3.23 6.74
CA ARG A 187 -8.20 -4.04 6.74
C ARG A 187 -8.12 -4.96 5.51
N PHE A 188 -9.24 -5.55 5.10
CA PHE A 188 -9.29 -6.40 3.91
C PHE A 188 -9.12 -5.58 2.62
N ALA A 189 -9.75 -4.40 2.55
CA ALA A 189 -9.56 -3.48 1.43
C ALA A 189 -8.10 -3.03 1.30
N SER A 190 -7.40 -2.78 2.43
CA SER A 190 -5.97 -2.46 2.43
C SER A 190 -5.11 -3.62 1.93
N ILE A 191 -5.45 -4.86 2.31
CA ILE A 191 -4.75 -6.07 1.82
C ILE A 191 -4.99 -6.25 0.31
N GLU A 192 -6.22 -6.06 -0.16
CA GLU A 192 -6.57 -6.14 -1.59
C GLU A 192 -5.79 -5.10 -2.41
N ALA A 193 -5.73 -3.85 -1.94
CA ALA A 193 -4.95 -2.80 -2.57
C ALA A 193 -3.45 -3.13 -2.59
N TRP A 194 -2.91 -3.64 -1.48
CA TRP A 194 -1.51 -4.06 -1.39
C TRP A 194 -1.19 -5.21 -2.36
N LEU A 195 -2.08 -6.21 -2.49
CA LEU A 195 -1.93 -7.31 -3.44
C LEU A 195 -2.00 -6.83 -4.89
N ALA A 196 -2.91 -5.90 -5.19
CA ALA A 196 -3.05 -5.33 -6.54
C ALA A 196 -1.81 -4.53 -6.94
N ASP A 197 -1.29 -3.69 -6.04
CA ASP A 197 -0.05 -2.94 -6.26
C ASP A 197 1.14 -3.90 -6.46
N ARG A 198 1.29 -4.89 -5.58
CA ARG A 198 2.35 -5.90 -5.69
C ARG A 198 2.28 -6.67 -7.00
N LYS A 199 1.08 -7.06 -7.45
CA LYS A 199 0.85 -7.72 -8.74
C LYS A 199 1.28 -6.81 -9.89
N SER A 200 0.91 -5.53 -9.86
CA SER A 200 1.28 -4.54 -10.89
C SER A 200 2.79 -4.36 -10.97
N THR A 201 3.47 -4.16 -9.83
CA THR A 201 4.93 -4.01 -9.78
C THR A 201 5.63 -5.26 -10.33
N LEU A 202 5.21 -6.46 -9.89
CA LEU A 202 5.80 -7.71 -10.36
C LEU A 202 5.58 -7.95 -11.86
N ALA A 203 4.41 -7.59 -12.38
CA ALA A 203 4.14 -7.67 -13.81
C ALA A 203 5.07 -6.74 -14.60
N LYS A 204 5.27 -5.50 -14.14
CA LYS A 204 6.18 -4.56 -14.77
C LYS A 204 7.64 -5.05 -14.76
N THR A 205 8.14 -5.51 -13.63
CA THR A 205 9.50 -6.07 -13.53
C THR A 205 9.68 -7.30 -14.41
N ARG A 206 8.67 -8.19 -14.48
CA ARG A 206 8.68 -9.34 -15.38
C ARG A 206 8.75 -8.90 -16.84
N ASP A 207 7.96 -7.91 -17.24
CA ASP A 207 7.90 -7.45 -18.63
C ASP A 207 9.18 -6.71 -19.04
N GLU A 208 9.79 -5.94 -18.13
CA GLU A 208 11.11 -5.33 -18.32
C GLU A 208 12.20 -6.40 -18.51
N ALA A 209 12.28 -7.38 -17.61
CA ALA A 209 13.25 -8.48 -17.72
C ALA A 209 13.05 -9.31 -18.99
N ARG A 210 11.81 -9.52 -19.42
CA ARG A 210 11.50 -10.20 -20.68
C ARG A 210 11.98 -9.40 -21.89
N ALA A 211 11.77 -8.08 -21.89
CA ALA A 211 12.26 -7.21 -22.95
C ALA A 211 13.80 -7.22 -23.03
N ASP A 212 14.50 -7.28 -21.89
CA ASP A 212 15.95 -7.41 -21.84
C ASP A 212 16.46 -8.71 -22.48
N VAL A 213 15.83 -9.85 -22.15
CA VAL A 213 16.20 -11.15 -22.74
C VAL A 213 16.02 -11.15 -24.25
N LEU A 214 14.92 -10.60 -24.74
CA LEU A 214 14.65 -10.52 -26.19
C LEU A 214 15.64 -9.61 -26.90
N ARG A 215 15.93 -8.42 -26.35
CA ARG A 215 16.96 -7.52 -26.89
C ARG A 215 18.33 -8.19 -26.95
N LEU A 216 18.68 -8.97 -25.93
CA LEU A 216 19.95 -9.69 -25.91
C LEU A 216 19.99 -10.79 -26.97
N ALA A 217 18.90 -11.56 -27.13
CA ALA A 217 18.79 -12.58 -28.16
C ALA A 217 18.91 -11.99 -29.57
N GLU A 218 18.23 -10.87 -29.84
CA GLU A 218 18.30 -10.16 -31.13
C GLU A 218 19.72 -9.66 -31.43
N ARG A 219 20.41 -9.09 -30.43
CA ARG A 219 21.81 -8.66 -30.58
C ARG A 219 22.76 -9.82 -30.86
N ILE A 220 22.54 -10.99 -30.23
CA ILE A 220 23.34 -12.19 -30.50
C ILE A 220 23.06 -12.68 -31.92
N GLN A 221 21.79 -12.73 -32.35
CA GLN A 221 21.42 -13.14 -33.71
C GLN A 221 22.06 -12.22 -34.75
N GLN A 222 22.03 -10.90 -34.54
CA GLN A 222 22.63 -9.94 -35.47
C GLN A 222 24.17 -10.06 -35.56
N ALA A 223 24.81 -10.47 -34.47
CA ALA A 223 26.26 -10.71 -34.44
C ALA A 223 26.65 -12.08 -35.01
N ALA A 224 25.74 -13.05 -34.98
CA ALA A 224 25.90 -14.34 -35.64
C ALA A 224 25.75 -14.12 -37.14
N THR A 225 26.77 -14.47 -37.92
CA THR A 225 26.66 -14.58 -39.38
C THR A 225 25.80 -15.81 -39.73
N ASP A 226 25.23 -15.87 -40.94
CA ASP A 226 24.41 -17.03 -41.41
C ASP A 226 25.08 -18.40 -41.11
N ASP A 227 26.40 -18.50 -41.24
CA ASP A 227 27.12 -19.75 -40.98
C ASP A 227 27.28 -20.13 -39.48
N LEU A 228 26.86 -19.27 -38.56
CA LEU A 228 26.95 -19.46 -37.10
C LEU A 228 25.56 -19.58 -36.46
N GLU A 229 24.49 -19.59 -37.25
CA GLU A 229 23.13 -19.74 -36.74
C GLU A 229 22.83 -21.19 -36.32
N PRO A 230 22.22 -21.41 -35.15
CA PRO A 230 21.73 -22.72 -34.74
C PRO A 230 20.40 -23.05 -35.43
N GLU A 231 20.16 -24.34 -35.68
CA GLU A 231 19.01 -24.85 -36.47
C GLU A 231 17.62 -24.39 -35.96
N SER A 232 17.49 -24.07 -34.66
CA SER A 232 16.20 -23.70 -34.05
C SER A 232 15.90 -22.20 -34.03
N GLY A 233 16.81 -21.34 -34.52
CA GLY A 233 16.63 -19.87 -34.55
C GLY A 233 16.52 -19.22 -33.16
N ALA A 234 16.57 -17.88 -33.12
CA ALA A 234 16.43 -17.14 -31.86
C ALA A 234 15.06 -17.37 -31.20
N PRO A 235 15.01 -17.45 -29.86
CA PRO A 235 13.76 -17.63 -29.12
C PRO A 235 12.82 -16.44 -29.32
N THR A 236 11.54 -16.71 -29.61
CA THR A 236 10.52 -15.68 -29.77
C THR A 236 9.74 -15.45 -28.48
N ALA A 237 9.15 -14.26 -28.37
CA ALA A 237 8.48 -13.83 -27.15
C ALA A 237 7.28 -14.71 -26.74
N SER A 238 6.71 -15.55 -27.60
CA SER A 238 5.35 -16.08 -27.44
C SER A 238 5.11 -16.92 -26.17
N GLU A 239 6.13 -17.56 -25.59
CA GLU A 239 5.96 -18.42 -24.41
C GLU A 239 6.80 -17.98 -23.18
N PRO A 240 6.17 -17.43 -22.13
CA PRO A 240 6.88 -16.81 -21.02
C PRO A 240 7.57 -17.80 -20.06
N THR A 241 7.11 -19.05 -19.97
CA THR A 241 7.71 -20.07 -19.08
C THR A 241 8.92 -20.76 -19.69
N THR A 242 9.06 -20.73 -21.01
CA THR A 242 10.08 -21.47 -21.74
C THR A 242 11.12 -20.54 -22.35
N LEU A 243 10.83 -19.23 -22.47
CA LEU A 243 11.73 -18.22 -23.05
C LEU A 243 13.15 -18.27 -22.46
N THR A 244 13.28 -18.34 -21.13
CA THR A 244 14.60 -18.28 -20.48
C THR A 244 15.44 -19.52 -20.76
N ASP A 245 14.83 -20.70 -20.70
CA ASP A 245 15.53 -21.97 -20.97
C ASP A 245 15.86 -22.13 -22.46
N HIS A 246 14.95 -21.75 -23.36
CA HIS A 246 15.24 -21.73 -24.79
C HIS A 246 16.33 -20.73 -25.14
N ALA A 247 16.28 -19.51 -24.61
CA ALA A 247 17.31 -18.50 -24.84
C ALA A 247 18.69 -18.94 -24.34
N ARG A 248 18.74 -19.55 -23.15
CA ARG A 248 19.99 -20.07 -22.61
C ARG A 248 20.54 -21.23 -23.45
N THR A 249 19.69 -22.19 -23.81
CA THR A 249 20.09 -23.34 -24.64
C THR A 249 20.61 -22.87 -26.00
N TRP A 250 19.86 -22.01 -26.66
CA TRP A 250 20.21 -21.40 -27.95
C TRP A 250 21.54 -20.63 -27.88
N ALA A 251 21.69 -19.73 -26.92
CA ALA A 251 22.92 -18.95 -26.77
C ALA A 251 24.14 -19.83 -26.45
N THR A 252 23.95 -20.90 -25.66
CA THR A 252 25.03 -21.86 -25.35
C THR A 252 25.47 -22.63 -26.59
N ALA A 253 24.52 -23.08 -27.42
CA ALA A 253 24.83 -23.74 -28.68
C ALA A 253 25.63 -22.82 -29.61
N LEU A 254 25.22 -21.54 -29.71
CA LEU A 254 25.86 -20.55 -30.57
C LEU A 254 27.28 -20.21 -30.10
N CYS A 255 27.48 -20.02 -28.79
CA CYS A 255 28.82 -19.85 -28.20
C CYS A 255 29.73 -21.06 -28.46
N THR A 256 29.18 -22.27 -28.38
CA THR A 256 29.94 -23.50 -28.63
C THR A 256 30.36 -23.61 -30.09
N ALA A 257 29.45 -23.31 -31.02
CA ALA A 257 29.74 -23.28 -32.46
C ALA A 257 30.78 -22.21 -32.83
N ALA A 258 30.65 -21.01 -32.27
CA ALA A 258 31.60 -19.91 -32.47
C ALA A 258 33.00 -20.29 -31.95
N ALA A 259 33.10 -20.89 -30.76
CA ALA A 259 34.37 -21.34 -30.20
C ALA A 259 35.04 -22.43 -31.06
N ALA A 260 34.26 -23.40 -31.53
CA ALA A 260 34.76 -24.43 -32.44
C ALA A 260 35.28 -23.83 -33.75
N ARG A 261 34.55 -22.88 -34.34
CA ARG A 261 34.96 -22.20 -35.58
C ARG A 261 36.22 -21.35 -35.37
N GLN A 262 36.34 -20.66 -34.24
CA GLN A 262 37.54 -19.91 -33.89
C GLN A 262 38.76 -20.83 -33.77
N GLN A 263 38.61 -22.01 -33.15
CA GLN A 263 39.69 -23.00 -33.08
C GLN A 263 40.08 -23.50 -34.48
N THR A 264 39.12 -23.88 -35.31
CA THR A 264 39.39 -24.32 -36.70
C THR A 264 40.10 -23.22 -37.49
N ALA A 265 39.59 -21.99 -37.47
CA ALA A 265 40.21 -20.85 -38.15
C ALA A 265 41.64 -20.59 -37.64
N GLY A 266 41.88 -20.72 -36.33
CA GLY A 266 43.21 -20.63 -35.73
C GLY A 266 44.16 -21.71 -36.26
N THR A 267 43.71 -22.96 -36.35
CA THR A 267 44.54 -24.05 -36.90
C THR A 267 44.83 -23.87 -38.38
N THR A 268 43.84 -23.46 -39.18
CA THR A 268 44.02 -23.18 -40.61
C THR A 268 44.98 -22.00 -40.83
N LEU A 269 44.89 -20.95 -40.02
CA LEU A 269 45.82 -19.82 -40.07
C LEU A 269 47.26 -20.28 -39.81
N VAL A 270 47.48 -21.09 -38.77
CA VAL A 270 48.82 -21.62 -38.43
C VAL A 270 49.36 -22.47 -39.59
N HIS A 271 48.54 -23.33 -40.19
CA HIS A 271 48.96 -24.13 -41.34
C HIS A 271 49.31 -23.26 -42.55
N ALA A 272 48.46 -22.29 -42.91
CA ALA A 272 48.71 -21.38 -44.03
C ALA A 272 49.98 -20.54 -43.81
N GLN A 273 50.26 -20.13 -42.57
CA GLN A 273 51.51 -19.44 -42.22
C GLN A 273 52.73 -20.34 -42.40
N GLN A 274 52.65 -21.61 -41.99
CA GLN A 274 53.71 -22.59 -42.19
C GLN A 274 54.01 -22.82 -43.68
N GLU A 275 52.97 -23.00 -44.50
CA GLU A 275 53.11 -23.15 -45.95
C GLU A 275 53.75 -21.91 -46.58
N LEU A 276 53.30 -20.71 -46.19
CA LEU A 276 53.89 -19.46 -46.66
C LEU A 276 55.38 -19.36 -46.31
N THR A 277 55.75 -19.68 -45.06
CA THR A 277 57.17 -19.69 -44.67
C THR A 277 57.99 -20.70 -45.48
N ALA A 278 57.47 -21.90 -45.69
CA ALA A 278 58.14 -22.92 -46.49
C ALA A 278 58.30 -22.49 -47.96
N PHE A 279 57.31 -21.81 -48.53
CA PHE A 279 57.40 -21.21 -49.87
C PHE A 279 58.47 -20.12 -49.94
N GLN A 280 58.50 -19.21 -48.96
CA GLN A 280 59.51 -18.15 -48.89
C GLN A 280 60.94 -18.72 -48.73
N ASP A 281 61.12 -19.79 -47.97
CA ASP A 281 62.41 -20.45 -47.80
C ASP A 281 62.88 -21.11 -49.10
N LYS A 282 61.97 -21.79 -49.82
CA LYS A 282 62.26 -22.33 -51.15
C LYS A 282 62.65 -21.24 -52.14
N GLU A 283 61.93 -20.12 -52.14
CA GLU A 283 62.24 -18.96 -53.00
C GLU A 283 63.63 -18.39 -52.69
N ARG A 284 63.99 -18.24 -51.41
CA ARG A 284 65.33 -17.81 -51.00
C ARG A 284 66.41 -18.79 -51.47
N ALA A 285 66.19 -20.10 -51.30
CA ALA A 285 67.13 -21.12 -51.73
C ALA A 285 67.37 -21.10 -53.25
N VAL A 286 66.31 -20.94 -54.05
CA VAL A 286 66.42 -20.80 -55.51
C VAL A 286 67.21 -19.54 -55.89
N ARG A 287 66.93 -18.40 -55.25
CA ARG A 287 67.69 -17.16 -55.47
C ARG A 287 69.17 -17.30 -55.09
N GLU A 288 69.47 -18.00 -53.99
CA GLU A 288 70.84 -18.23 -53.56
C GLU A 288 71.60 -19.16 -54.52
N LEU A 289 70.96 -20.24 -54.99
CA LEU A 289 71.53 -21.12 -56.01
C LEU A 289 71.85 -20.34 -57.29
N ALA A 290 70.91 -19.50 -57.77
CA ALA A 290 71.12 -18.65 -58.93
C ALA A 290 72.32 -17.71 -58.76
N ARG A 291 72.49 -17.10 -57.57
CA ARG A 291 73.68 -16.28 -57.27
C ARG A 291 74.98 -17.08 -57.34
N ARG A 292 75.02 -18.30 -56.78
CA ARG A 292 76.22 -19.16 -56.80
C ARG A 292 76.60 -19.59 -58.22
N GLN A 293 75.62 -19.87 -59.07
CA GLN A 293 75.85 -20.21 -60.48
C GLN A 293 76.40 -19.02 -61.29
N HIS A 294 75.88 -17.79 -61.05
CA HIS A 294 76.39 -16.59 -61.73
C HIS A 294 77.74 -16.10 -61.19
N GLY A 295 78.09 -16.44 -59.94
CA GLY A 295 79.40 -16.12 -59.34
C GLY A 295 80.54 -17.08 -59.72
N SER A 296 80.25 -18.18 -60.45
CA SER A 296 81.23 -19.24 -60.77
C SER A 296 81.64 -19.30 -62.25
N SER A 297 81.44 -18.23 -63.03
CA SER A 297 81.89 -18.16 -64.43
C SER A 297 83.26 -17.47 -64.54
N PRO A 298 84.33 -18.14 -65.02
CA PRO A 298 85.58 -17.48 -65.38
C PRO A 298 85.51 -16.91 -66.81
N GLY A 299 85.72 -15.59 -66.94
CA GLY A 299 86.15 -14.87 -68.15
C GLY A 299 85.24 -14.89 -69.37
N ASP A 300 84.79 -13.71 -69.85
CA ASP A 300 85.25 -13.22 -71.15
C ASP A 300 84.98 -11.71 -71.32
N GLU A 301 85.90 -11.08 -72.03
CA GLU A 301 85.97 -9.68 -72.40
C GLU A 301 84.92 -9.30 -73.47
N GLY A 302 84.63 -8.00 -73.60
CA GLY A 302 84.40 -7.44 -74.92
C GLY A 302 83.08 -6.71 -75.18
N ARG A 303 83.23 -5.39 -75.31
CA ARG A 303 82.53 -4.46 -76.23
C ARG A 303 81.10 -3.99 -75.94
N GLU A 304 81.04 -2.76 -75.42
CA GLU A 304 80.64 -1.54 -76.16
C GLU A 304 79.39 -1.59 -77.08
N LYS A 305 78.30 -0.90 -76.69
CA LYS A 305 77.81 0.39 -77.29
C LYS A 305 76.31 0.66 -77.05
N HIS A 306 76.06 1.89 -76.59
CA HIS A 306 74.94 2.83 -76.89
C HIS A 306 73.51 2.31 -77.12
N ALA A 307 72.54 2.83 -76.34
CA ALA A 307 71.60 3.88 -76.77
C ALA A 307 70.57 4.23 -75.67
N ARG A 308 70.00 5.43 -75.78
CA ARG A 308 69.24 6.23 -74.81
C ARG A 308 67.74 5.84 -74.67
N CYS A 309 67.21 6.02 -73.45
CA CYS A 309 65.92 6.64 -73.03
C CYS A 309 64.55 6.09 -73.57
N PRO A 310 63.37 6.49 -73.02
CA PRO A 310 62.97 6.86 -71.63
C PRO A 310 61.58 6.31 -71.17
N GLY A 311 61.34 6.22 -69.84
CA GLY A 311 60.01 6.35 -69.13
C GLY A 311 58.81 5.47 -69.53
N PRO A 312 57.61 5.59 -68.91
CA PRO A 312 57.16 6.39 -67.75
C PRO A 312 56.56 5.51 -66.61
N VAL A 313 56.66 5.84 -65.31
CA VAL A 313 55.81 6.75 -64.51
C VAL A 313 54.31 6.75 -64.85
N TRP A 314 53.52 6.05 -64.03
CA TRP A 314 52.17 6.42 -63.61
C TRP A 314 52.05 5.96 -62.15
N GLY A 315 51.74 6.76 -61.14
CA GLY A 315 50.95 7.99 -61.13
C GLY A 315 49.72 7.72 -60.26
N TRP A 316 49.77 8.20 -59.02
CA TRP A 316 48.81 7.98 -57.93
C TRP A 316 47.41 8.58 -58.14
N GLY A 317 46.45 7.95 -57.47
CA GLY A 317 45.47 8.61 -56.59
C GLY A 317 44.04 8.74 -57.12
N PRO A 318 43.09 9.20 -56.29
CA PRO A 318 43.02 9.16 -54.83
C PRO A 318 42.19 7.96 -54.29
#